data_AF-A0A7G8UIW9-F1
#
_entry.id   AF-A0A7G8UIW9-F1
#
_cell.length_a   1.000
_cell.length_b   1.000
_cell.length_c   1.000
_cell.angle_alpha   90.00
_cell.angle_beta   90.00
_cell.angle_gamma   90.00
#
_symmetry.space_group_name_H-M   'P 1'
#
loop_
_entity.id
_entity.type
_entity.pdbx_description
1 polymer ?
#
loop_
_entity_poly.entity_id
_entity_poly.type
_entity_poly.pdbx_seq_one_letter_code
_entity_poly.pdbx_strand_id
1 'polypeptide(L)'
;MTDLIARQAAGLRFLVGVTDLIARQAAGLRFLVGVTDLIAHQADGLRFLVGVTDLIARQSDGSRILVGVTDLIARQAAGLRFLVGVTDLIARKAGGLLILVGETDLIARQAAGLPILVGETDLIARQAAGLPILVGETDLIARQVARN
;
A
#
# COMPACT_ATOMS: atom_id res chain seq x y z
N MET A 1 -23.85 -8.40 -6.75
CA MET A 1 -23.21 -7.11 -6.49
C MET A 1 -23.44 -6.78 -5.03
N THR A 2 -22.36 -6.73 -4.25
CA THR A 2 -22.40 -6.43 -2.81
C THR A 2 -21.68 -5.12 -2.58
N ASP A 3 -22.44 -4.07 -2.30
CA ASP A 3 -21.90 -2.72 -2.10
C ASP A 3 -22.04 -2.36 -0.62
N LEU A 4 -20.94 -1.96 0.01
CA LEU A 4 -20.91 -1.66 1.43
C LEU A 4 -20.27 -0.30 1.70
N ILE A 5 -20.92 0.48 2.55
CA ILE A 5 -20.35 1.69 3.14
C ILE A 5 -20.28 1.47 4.65
N ALA A 6 -19.08 1.56 5.21
CA ALA A 6 -18.88 1.24 6.62
C ALA A 6 -17.96 2.26 7.31
N ARG A 7 -18.46 2.90 8.37
CA ARG A 7 -17.72 3.86 9.20
C ARG A 7 -17.65 3.39 10.65
N GLN A 8 -16.48 3.43 11.28
CA GLN A 8 -16.28 2.99 12.67
C GLN A 8 -15.20 3.82 13.35
N ALA A 9 -15.39 4.11 14.64
CA ALA A 9 -14.34 4.77 15.41
C ALA A 9 -13.19 3.78 15.67
N ALA A 10 -13.48 2.69 16.37
CA ALA A 10 -12.51 1.65 16.67
C ALA A 10 -13.10 0.25 16.52
N GLY A 11 -12.26 -0.73 16.19
CA GLY A 11 -12.60 -2.15 16.31
C GLY A 11 -11.99 -3.04 15.25
N LEU A 12 -12.53 -4.26 15.16
CA LEU A 12 -12.12 -5.28 14.21
C LEU A 12 -13.21 -5.44 13.14
N ARG A 13 -12.78 -5.58 11.89
CA ARG A 13 -13.65 -5.91 10.76
C ARG A 13 -13.10 -7.09 10.00
N PHE A 14 -13.98 -8.01 9.66
CA PHE A 14 -13.72 -9.15 8.79
C PHE A 14 -14.81 -9.20 7.73
N LEU A 15 -14.43 -9.29 6.46
CA LEU A 15 -15.38 -9.34 5.35
C LEU A 15 -14.80 -10.12 4.18
N VAL A 16 -15.67 -10.79 3.43
CA VAL A 16 -15.31 -11.69 2.32
C VAL A 16 -16.29 -11.48 1.18
N GLY A 17 -15.79 -11.47 -0.06
CA GLY A 17 -16.63 -11.50 -1.27
C GLY A 17 -17.43 -10.21 -1.46
N VAL A 18 -16.73 -9.08 -1.59
CA VAL A 18 -17.35 -7.76 -1.77
C VAL A 18 -17.09 -7.28 -3.17
N THR A 19 -18.12 -6.76 -3.83
CA THR A 19 -17.88 -6.04 -5.09
C THR A 19 -17.27 -4.69 -4.75
N ASP A 20 -18.03 -3.83 -4.08
CA ASP A 20 -17.62 -2.46 -3.80
C ASP A 20 -17.60 -2.16 -2.29
N LEU A 21 -16.47 -1.66 -1.76
CA LEU A 21 -16.35 -1.27 -0.36
C LEU A 21 -15.80 0.14 -0.19
N ILE A 22 -16.54 0.97 0.54
CA ILE A 22 -16.06 2.25 1.07
C ILE A 22 -15.97 2.16 2.60
N ALA A 23 -14.73 2.15 3.13
CA ALA A 23 -14.49 1.90 4.54
C ALA A 23 -13.66 3.00 5.22
N ARG A 24 -14.24 3.66 6.24
CA ARG A 24 -13.54 4.65 7.11
C ARG A 24 -13.42 4.18 8.55
N GLN A 25 -12.22 4.24 9.12
CA GLN A 25 -11.97 3.82 10.49
C GLN A 25 -10.92 4.70 11.17
N ALA A 26 -11.14 5.08 12.43
CA ALA A 26 -10.10 5.82 13.14
C ALA A 26 -8.99 4.84 13.57
N ALA A 27 -9.32 3.81 14.34
CA ALA A 27 -8.34 2.85 14.85
C ALA A 27 -8.79 1.39 14.67
N GLY A 28 -7.84 0.46 14.50
CA GLY A 28 -8.07 -0.97 14.70
C GLY A 28 -7.63 -1.88 13.56
N LEU A 29 -8.25 -3.04 13.45
CA LEU A 29 -7.87 -4.10 12.51
C LEU A 29 -8.93 -4.30 11.43
N ARG A 30 -8.46 -4.50 10.20
CA ARG A 30 -9.29 -4.91 9.07
C ARG A 30 -8.69 -6.11 8.37
N PHE A 31 -9.50 -7.13 8.17
CA PHE A 31 -9.21 -8.28 7.35
C PHE A 31 -10.25 -8.37 6.22
N LEU A 32 -9.78 -8.47 4.99
CA LEU A 32 -10.65 -8.42 3.82
C LEU A 32 -10.14 -9.38 2.75
N VAL A 33 -11.05 -10.19 2.19
CA VAL A 33 -10.71 -11.18 1.16
C VAL A 33 -11.66 -11.09 -0.02
N GLY A 34 -11.11 -11.07 -1.23
CA GLY A 34 -11.89 -11.10 -2.46
C GLY A 34 -12.74 -9.84 -2.60
N VAL A 35 -12.08 -8.73 -2.95
CA VAL A 35 -12.75 -7.45 -3.18
C VAL A 35 -12.42 -6.91 -4.54
N THR A 36 -13.43 -6.53 -5.31
CA THR A 36 -13.18 -5.91 -6.60
C THR A 36 -12.68 -4.49 -6.38
N ASP A 37 -13.49 -3.63 -5.77
CA ASP A 37 -13.18 -2.22 -5.58
C ASP A 37 -13.17 -1.83 -4.10
N LEU A 38 -12.04 -1.29 -3.63
CA LEU A 38 -11.89 -0.83 -2.25
C LEU A 38 -11.39 0.62 -2.16
N ILE A 39 -12.18 1.47 -1.50
CA ILE A 39 -11.76 2.78 -1.01
C ILE A 39 -11.66 2.76 0.52
N ALA A 40 -10.43 2.77 1.04
CA ALA A 40 -10.17 2.59 2.46
C ALA A 40 -9.40 3.76 3.09
N HIS A 41 -10.04 4.45 4.05
CA HIS A 41 -9.36 5.38 4.94
C HIS A 41 -9.25 4.82 6.36
N GLN A 42 -8.04 4.86 6.91
CA GLN A 42 -7.77 4.51 8.30
C GLN A 42 -6.84 5.56 8.90
N ALA A 43 -7.06 6.01 10.12
CA ALA A 43 -6.02 6.80 10.79
C ALA A 43 -4.90 5.85 11.23
N ASP A 44 -5.22 4.93 12.14
CA ASP A 44 -4.24 4.05 12.80
C ASP A 44 -4.65 2.58 12.78
N GLY A 45 -3.65 1.69 12.75
CA GLY A 45 -3.83 0.25 12.96
C GLY A 45 -3.38 -0.62 11.80
N LEU A 46 -3.97 -1.81 11.70
CA LEU A 46 -3.50 -2.87 10.80
C LEU A 46 -4.55 -3.20 9.74
N ARG A 47 -4.08 -3.40 8.51
CA ARG A 47 -4.91 -3.90 7.40
C ARG A 47 -4.27 -5.13 6.77
N PHE A 48 -5.06 -6.16 6.59
CA PHE A 48 -4.70 -7.37 5.87
C PHE A 48 -5.71 -7.61 4.76
N LEU A 49 -5.26 -7.51 3.51
CA LEU A 49 -6.10 -7.62 2.31
C LEU A 49 -5.56 -8.72 1.40
N VAL A 50 -6.44 -9.57 0.90
CA VAL A 50 -6.11 -10.64 -0.05
C VAL A 50 -7.05 -10.60 -1.24
N GLY A 51 -6.49 -10.63 -2.44
CA GLY A 51 -7.28 -10.66 -3.68
C GLY A 51 -8.11 -9.41 -3.83
N VAL A 52 -7.45 -8.29 -4.11
CA VAL A 52 -8.13 -7.01 -4.38
C VAL A 52 -7.84 -6.58 -5.82
N THR A 53 -8.85 -6.28 -6.62
CA THR A 53 -8.58 -5.80 -7.98
C THR A 53 -8.09 -4.36 -7.91
N ASP A 54 -8.92 -3.46 -7.38
CA ASP A 54 -8.66 -2.03 -7.31
C ASP A 54 -8.66 -1.52 -5.88
N LEU A 55 -7.56 -0.87 -5.46
CA LEU A 55 -7.43 -0.36 -4.10
C LEU A 55 -6.93 1.09 -4.04
N ILE A 56 -7.77 1.94 -3.45
CA ILE A 56 -7.41 3.30 -3.03
C ILE A 56 -7.32 3.37 -1.50
N ALA A 57 -6.11 3.47 -0.97
CA ALA A 57 -5.87 3.37 0.48
C ALA A 57 -5.12 4.57 1.08
N ARG A 58 -5.73 5.21 2.09
CA ARG A 58 -5.12 6.30 2.88
C ARG A 58 -4.93 5.89 4.35
N GLN A 59 -3.71 5.99 4.87
CA GLN A 59 -3.36 5.71 6.27
C GLN A 59 -2.60 6.87 6.87
N SER A 60 -2.82 7.17 8.14
CA SER A 60 -1.91 8.04 8.88
C SER A 60 -0.76 7.18 9.39
N ASP A 61 -1.03 6.24 10.30
CA ASP A 61 -0.03 5.37 10.91
C ASP A 61 -0.44 3.88 10.94
N GLY A 62 0.54 3.00 11.12
CA GLY A 62 0.36 1.56 11.28
C GLY A 62 0.84 0.74 10.09
N SER A 63 0.36 -0.50 9.99
CA SER A 63 0.87 -1.46 9.01
C SER A 63 -0.18 -1.95 8.03
N ARG A 64 0.27 -2.30 6.84
CA ARG A 64 -0.56 -2.93 5.81
C ARG A 64 0.14 -4.14 5.22
N ILE A 65 -0.61 -5.21 5.06
CA ILE A 65 -0.21 -6.43 4.37
C ILE A 65 -1.23 -6.66 3.25
N LEU A 66 -0.76 -6.63 2.01
CA LEU A 66 -1.58 -6.79 0.81
C LEU A 66 -1.02 -7.95 -0.01
N VAL A 67 -1.87 -8.87 -0.42
CA VAL A 67 -1.50 -10.03 -1.22
C VAL A 67 -2.43 -10.14 -2.42
N GLY A 68 -1.87 -10.17 -3.63
CA GLY A 68 -2.64 -10.25 -4.88
C GLY A 68 -3.49 -9.00 -5.07
N VAL A 69 -2.84 -7.90 -5.44
CA VAL A 69 -3.53 -6.65 -5.77
C VAL A 69 -3.22 -6.26 -7.20
N THR A 70 -4.21 -6.05 -8.06
CA THR A 70 -3.91 -5.63 -9.43
C THR A 70 -3.45 -4.17 -9.43
N ASP A 71 -4.31 -3.28 -8.95
CA ASP A 71 -4.10 -1.83 -9.00
C ASP A 71 -4.13 -1.20 -7.60
N LEU A 72 -3.06 -0.48 -7.24
CA LEU A 72 -2.93 0.13 -5.92
C LEU A 72 -2.52 1.60 -5.96
N ILE A 73 -3.39 2.45 -5.42
CA ILE A 73 -3.07 3.84 -5.10
C ILE A 73 -3.02 4.03 -3.58
N ALA A 74 -1.83 4.21 -3.04
CA ALA A 74 -1.61 4.16 -1.60
C ALA A 74 -0.89 5.40 -1.03
N ARG A 75 -1.54 6.09 -0.09
CA ARG A 75 -0.94 7.19 0.71
C ARG A 75 -0.79 6.82 2.19
N GLN A 76 0.39 7.04 2.77
CA GLN A 76 0.68 6.74 4.17
C GLN A 76 1.64 7.76 4.76
N ALA A 77 1.36 8.25 5.96
CA ALA A 77 2.29 9.13 6.65
C ALA A 77 3.45 8.31 7.25
N ALA A 78 3.15 7.34 8.13
CA ALA A 78 4.16 6.53 8.79
C ALA A 78 3.77 5.04 8.86
N GLY A 79 4.75 4.18 9.13
CA GLY A 79 4.55 2.76 9.43
C GLY A 79 5.04 1.81 8.34
N LEU A 80 4.54 0.57 8.33
CA LEU A 80 5.02 -0.52 7.46
C LEU A 80 4.03 -0.83 6.33
N ARG A 81 4.56 -1.16 5.15
CA ARG A 81 3.78 -1.71 4.05
C ARG A 81 4.49 -2.94 3.51
N PHE A 82 3.78 -4.05 3.45
CA PHE A 82 4.25 -5.29 2.86
C PHE A 82 3.26 -5.72 1.77
N LEU A 83 3.75 -5.79 0.54
CA LEU A 83 2.96 -6.03 -0.66
C LEU A 83 3.53 -7.25 -1.38
N VAL A 84 2.68 -8.19 -1.76
CA VAL A 84 3.06 -9.38 -2.54
C VAL A 84 2.15 -9.51 -3.74
N GLY A 85 2.73 -9.64 -4.93
CA GLY A 85 2.00 -9.78 -6.19
C GLY A 85 1.11 -8.57 -6.44
N VAL A 86 1.73 -7.39 -6.51
CA VAL A 86 1.05 -6.16 -6.89
C VAL A 86 1.45 -5.78 -8.30
N THR A 87 0.53 -5.70 -9.25
CA THR A 87 0.89 -5.40 -10.65
C THR A 87 1.24 -3.93 -10.82
N ASP A 88 0.36 -3.03 -10.37
CA ASP A 88 0.51 -1.59 -10.55
C ASP A 88 0.44 -0.85 -9.21
N LEU A 89 1.51 -0.10 -8.87
CA LEU A 89 1.59 0.64 -7.61
C LEU A 89 1.95 2.12 -7.80
N ILE A 90 1.04 2.98 -7.35
CA ILE A 90 1.32 4.39 -7.08
C ILE A 90 1.37 4.63 -5.57
N ALA A 91 2.59 4.78 -5.04
CA ALA A 91 2.83 4.95 -3.62
C ALA A 91 3.31 6.37 -3.26
N ARG A 92 2.70 6.95 -2.22
CA ARG A 92 3.21 8.14 -1.53
C ARG A 92 3.38 7.86 -0.05
N LYS A 93 4.60 8.02 0.46
CA LYS A 93 4.95 7.73 1.84
C LYS A 93 5.79 8.84 2.46
N ALA A 94 5.44 9.31 3.65
CA ALA A 94 6.29 10.29 4.33
C ALA A 94 7.45 9.59 5.06
N GLY A 95 7.18 8.51 5.79
CA GLY A 95 8.14 7.78 6.60
C GLY A 95 7.86 6.28 6.65
N GLY A 96 8.91 5.47 6.85
CA GLY A 96 8.81 4.05 7.21
C GLY A 96 9.30 3.06 6.14
N LEU A 97 8.95 1.79 6.34
CA LEU A 97 9.44 0.66 5.54
C LEU A 97 8.41 0.24 4.49
N LEU A 98 8.81 0.17 3.23
CA LEU A 98 8.02 -0.39 2.14
C LEU A 98 8.72 -1.66 1.65
N ILE A 99 8.00 -2.79 1.63
CA ILE A 99 8.49 -4.04 1.07
C ILE A 99 7.53 -4.44 -0.04
N LEU A 100 8.07 -4.67 -1.25
CA LEU A 100 7.36 -5.25 -2.39
C LEU A 100 8.04 -6.54 -2.79
N VAL A 101 7.23 -7.54 -3.12
CA VAL A 101 7.68 -8.83 -3.65
C VAL A 101 6.82 -9.22 -4.85
N GLY A 102 7.46 -9.58 -5.96
CA GLY A 102 6.83 -10.01 -7.22
C GLY A 102 7.04 -9.01 -8.36
N GLU A 103 6.41 -9.29 -9.51
CA GLU A 103 6.36 -8.40 -10.67
C GLU A 103 5.54 -7.15 -10.33
N THR A 104 6.09 -5.96 -10.57
CA THR A 104 5.40 -4.70 -10.26
C THR A 104 5.88 -3.52 -11.10
N ASP A 105 4.96 -2.69 -11.58
CA ASP A 105 5.21 -1.33 -12.03
C ASP A 105 5.02 -0.35 -10.87
N LEU A 106 6.10 0.32 -10.45
CA LEU A 106 6.13 1.16 -9.26
C LEU A 106 6.45 2.63 -9.57
N ILE A 107 5.49 3.49 -9.25
CA ILE A 107 5.70 4.94 -9.09
C ILE A 107 5.70 5.29 -7.60
N ALA A 108 6.89 5.53 -7.05
CA ALA A 108 7.08 5.80 -5.63
C ALA A 108 7.56 7.24 -5.36
N ARG A 109 6.89 7.90 -4.40
CA ARG A 109 7.38 9.14 -3.78
C ARG A 109 7.53 8.96 -2.28
N GLN A 110 8.76 9.09 -1.80
CA GLN A 110 9.08 8.91 -0.39
C GLN A 110 9.87 10.10 0.16
N ALA A 111 9.46 10.61 1.32
CA ALA A 111 10.26 11.65 1.98
C ALA A 111 11.41 11.02 2.77
N ALA A 112 11.14 10.02 3.61
CA ALA A 112 12.15 9.27 4.34
C ALA A 112 11.78 7.78 4.45
N GLY A 113 12.80 6.91 4.46
CA GLY A 113 12.67 5.50 4.82
C GLY A 113 13.31 4.57 3.79
N LEU A 114 12.95 3.30 3.88
CA LEU A 114 13.64 2.22 3.18
C LEU A 114 12.63 1.43 2.34
N PRO A 115 12.66 1.54 1.00
CA PRO A 115 12.05 0.56 0.12
C PRO A 115 12.94 -0.67 -0.01
N ILE A 116 12.33 -1.84 0.01
CA ILE A 116 12.93 -3.12 -0.32
C ILE A 116 12.07 -3.71 -1.44
N LEU A 117 12.65 -3.89 -2.62
CA LEU A 117 11.96 -4.41 -3.81
C LEU A 117 12.61 -5.73 -4.20
N VAL A 118 11.79 -6.78 -4.34
CA VAL A 118 12.24 -8.13 -4.64
C VAL A 118 11.44 -8.69 -5.82
N GLY A 119 12.11 -9.06 -6.91
CA GLY A 119 11.49 -9.55 -8.13
C GLY A 119 11.82 -8.67 -9.33
N GLU A 120 11.03 -8.81 -10.40
CA GLU A 120 11.07 -7.93 -11.56
C GLU A 120 10.30 -6.65 -11.26
N THR A 121 10.88 -5.48 -11.50
CA THR A 121 10.21 -4.23 -11.15
C THR A 121 10.63 -3.09 -12.06
N ASP A 122 9.65 -2.36 -12.59
CA ASP A 122 9.89 -1.06 -13.21
C ASP A 122 9.69 0.04 -12.17
N LEU A 123 10.76 0.74 -11.80
CA LEU A 123 10.75 1.71 -10.71
C LEU A 123 10.99 3.14 -11.19
N ILE A 124 9.97 3.99 -11.00
CA ILE A 124 10.11 5.45 -11.00
C ILE A 124 10.04 5.96 -9.56
N ALA A 125 11.21 6.32 -9.01
CA ALA A 125 11.35 6.74 -7.62
C ALA A 125 11.76 8.21 -7.47
N ARG A 126 11.09 8.91 -6.54
CA ARG A 126 11.58 10.18 -6.00
C ARG A 126 11.71 10.10 -4.49
N GLN A 127 12.94 10.28 -4.01
CA GLN A 127 13.26 10.17 -2.58
C GLN A 127 13.99 11.41 -2.07
N ALA A 128 13.67 11.85 -0.86
CA ALA A 128 14.46 12.90 -0.20
C ALA A 128 15.55 12.30 0.71
N ALA A 129 15.27 11.18 1.37
CA ALA A 129 16.24 10.44 2.18
C ALA A 129 15.98 8.93 2.17
N GLY A 130 17.06 8.15 2.20
CA GLY A 130 17.05 6.69 2.08
C GLY A 130 17.56 6.22 0.72
N LEU A 131 17.99 4.96 0.67
CA LEU A 131 18.39 4.25 -0.55
C LEU A 131 17.52 2.99 -0.66
N PRO A 132 16.94 2.68 -1.82
CA PRO A 132 16.21 1.43 -2.00
C PRO A 132 17.18 0.24 -1.98
N ILE A 133 16.72 -0.88 -1.44
CA ILE A 133 17.36 -2.18 -1.61
C ILE A 133 16.61 -2.89 -2.74
N LEU A 134 17.32 -3.29 -3.78
CA LEU A 134 16.78 -3.93 -4.98
C LEU A 134 17.37 -5.34 -5.10
N VAL A 135 16.51 -6.33 -5.29
CA VAL A 135 16.90 -7.73 -5.46
C VAL A 135 16.10 -8.32 -6.62
N GLY A 136 16.78 -8.69 -7.70
CA GLY A 136 16.14 -9.12 -8.95
C GLY A 136 16.44 -8.15 -10.09
N GLU A 137 15.70 -8.28 -11.19
CA GLU A 137 15.81 -7.36 -12.32
C GLU A 137 15.01 -6.10 -12.03
N THR A 138 15.61 -4.93 -12.25
CA THR A 138 14.94 -3.67 -11.95
C THR A 138 15.38 -2.60 -12.93
N ASP A 139 14.42 -2.06 -13.68
CA ASP A 139 14.62 -0.84 -14.44
C ASP A 139 14.35 0.37 -13.54
N LEU A 140 15.42 1.13 -13.25
CA LEU A 140 15.38 2.19 -12.25
C LEU A 140 15.53 3.59 -12.87
N ILE A 141 14.51 4.42 -12.63
CA ILE A 141 14.59 5.87 -12.80
C ILE A 141 14.44 6.53 -11.42
N ALA A 142 15.55 6.99 -10.85
CA ALA A 142 15.57 7.58 -9.52
C ALA A 142 15.97 9.06 -9.52
N ARG A 143 15.26 9.87 -8.71
CA ARG A 143 15.68 11.23 -8.36
C ARG A 143 15.80 11.39 -6.85
N GLN A 144 17.00 11.72 -6.39
CA GLN A 144 17.25 12.15 -5.02
C GLN A 144 17.14 13.67 -4.89
N VAL A 145 16.47 14.14 -3.84
CA VAL A 145 16.38 15.56 -3.50
C VAL A 145 17.21 15.78 -2.23
N ALA A 146 18.48 16.15 -2.39
CA ALA A 146 19.30 16.59 -1.28
C ALA A 146 18.67 17.85 -0.64
N ARG A 147 18.56 17.88 0.69
CA ARG A 147 18.25 19.12 1.40
C ARG A 147 19.52 19.96 1.41
N ASN A 148 19.51 21.08 0.70
CA ASN A 148 20.50 22.16 0.85
C ASN A 148 20.32 22.85 2.20
#